data_AF-A0A674DKK3-F1
#
_entry.id   AF-A0A674DKK3-F1
#
_cell.length_a   1.000
_cell.length_b   1.000
_cell.length_c   1.000
_cell.angle_alpha   90.00
_cell.angle_beta   90.00
_cell.angle_gamma   90.00
#
_symmetry.space_group_name_H-M   'P 1'
#
loop_
_entity.id
_entity.type
_entity.pdbx_description
1 polymer ?
#
loop_
_entity_poly.entity_id
_entity_poly.type
_entity_poly.pdbx_seq_one_letter_code
_entity_poly.pdbx_strand_id
1 'polypeptide(L)'
;QLFSDILKSNLSFTLCSFSLLMKLKYDSFQIHMKSRSCSHAGVFHVEGEARYSLTLDMAKKLCDSLGITIASREQIIEAHAKGLETCRYGWISNGNTTILRQKAHVNCVNNMTGVFFHQVSLEQPFDAFCFNASGEFLFFHSSYSPGPGFPKLTRPTNTKLPMFFAIVTNK
;
A
#
# COMPACT_ATOMS: atom_id res chain seq x y z
N GLN A 1 13.64 -19.92 51.22
CA GLN A 1 13.71 -18.57 50.62
C GLN A 1 14.77 -18.46 49.53
N LEU A 2 16.08 -18.63 49.82
CA LEU A 2 17.18 -18.44 48.85
C LEU A 2 17.05 -19.17 47.50
N PHE A 3 16.58 -20.42 47.45
CA PHE A 3 16.39 -21.16 46.19
C PHE A 3 15.23 -20.61 45.32
N SER A 4 14.16 -20.13 45.95
CA SER A 4 13.01 -19.53 45.24
C SER A 4 13.37 -18.18 44.65
N ASP A 5 14.23 -17.40 45.33
CA ASP A 5 14.68 -16.09 44.88
C ASP A 5 15.69 -16.20 43.73
N ILE A 6 16.53 -17.24 43.72
CA ILE A 6 17.44 -17.57 42.60
C ILE A 6 16.66 -18.09 41.38
N LEU A 7 15.61 -18.88 41.57
CA LEU A 7 14.74 -19.34 40.48
C LEU A 7 13.94 -18.17 39.86
N LYS A 8 13.45 -17.24 40.68
CA LYS A 8 12.75 -16.03 40.21
C LYS A 8 13.68 -15.06 39.49
N SER A 9 14.93 -14.88 39.97
CA SER A 9 15.90 -14.04 39.28
C SER A 9 16.29 -14.63 37.92
N ASN A 10 16.62 -15.93 37.86
CA ASN A 10 16.96 -16.61 36.60
C ASN A 10 15.79 -16.59 35.61
N LEU A 11 14.55 -16.83 36.07
CA LEU A 11 13.36 -16.76 35.21
C LEU A 11 13.13 -15.33 34.68
N SER A 12 13.33 -14.30 35.53
CA SER A 12 13.23 -12.89 35.13
C SER A 12 14.33 -12.48 34.14
N PHE A 13 15.56 -12.93 34.34
CA PHE A 13 16.68 -12.68 33.41
C PHE A 13 16.43 -13.34 32.05
N THR A 14 15.90 -14.57 32.05
CA THR A 14 15.59 -15.31 30.83
C THR A 14 14.43 -14.66 30.07
N LEU A 15 13.37 -14.24 30.75
CA LEU A 15 12.25 -13.52 30.09
C LEU A 15 12.68 -12.17 29.51
N CYS A 16 13.60 -11.47 30.17
CA CYS A 16 14.15 -10.21 29.67
C CYS A 16 15.01 -10.40 28.43
N SER A 17 15.86 -11.45 28.40
CA SER A 17 16.69 -11.77 27.23
C SER A 17 15.85 -12.26 26.05
N PHE A 18 14.80 -13.07 26.28
CA PHE A 18 13.83 -13.42 25.23
C PHE A 18 13.07 -12.20 24.71
N SER A 19 12.64 -11.28 25.59
CA SER A 19 11.96 -10.04 25.18
C SER A 19 12.87 -9.11 24.38
N LEU A 20 14.16 -9.04 24.73
CA LEU A 20 15.16 -8.27 24.00
C LEU A 20 15.47 -8.91 22.64
N LEU A 21 15.62 -10.23 22.57
CA LEU A 21 15.79 -10.96 21.31
C LEU A 21 14.57 -10.83 20.40
N MET A 22 13.35 -10.84 20.96
CA MET A 22 12.13 -10.58 20.21
C MET A 22 12.05 -9.13 19.74
N LYS A 23 12.47 -8.14 20.55
CA LYS A 23 12.59 -6.73 20.10
C LYS A 23 13.64 -6.54 19.00
N LEU A 24 14.82 -7.16 19.12
CA LEU A 24 15.88 -7.07 18.11
C LEU A 24 15.50 -7.78 16.80
N LYS A 25 14.74 -8.89 16.87
CA LYS A 25 14.16 -9.54 15.69
C LYS A 25 12.95 -8.80 15.12
N TYR A 26 12.21 -8.07 15.96
CA TYR A 26 11.06 -7.27 15.54
C TYR A 26 11.50 -6.02 14.79
N ASP A 27 12.56 -5.36 15.24
CA ASP A 27 13.10 -4.14 14.62
C ASP A 27 13.81 -4.42 13.28
N SER A 28 14.43 -5.60 13.13
CA SER A 28 15.08 -6.00 11.87
C SER A 28 14.11 -6.44 10.77
N PHE A 29 12.83 -6.67 11.08
CA PHE A 29 11.80 -7.02 10.09
C PHE A 29 10.90 -5.84 9.69
N GLN A 30 11.13 -4.63 10.24
CA GLN A 30 10.40 -3.46 9.82
C GLN A 30 10.98 -2.95 8.50
N ILE A 31 10.29 -3.20 7.39
CA ILE A 31 10.60 -2.57 6.11
C ILE A 31 10.35 -1.06 6.28
N HIS A 32 11.43 -0.28 6.35
CA HIS A 32 11.35 1.16 6.55
C HIS A 32 11.12 1.87 5.21
N MET A 33 10.09 2.72 5.14
CA MET A 33 9.91 3.62 3.99
C MET A 33 10.70 4.91 4.16
N LYS A 34 11.40 5.35 3.13
CA LYS A 34 12.11 6.63 3.15
C LYS A 34 11.18 7.80 2.85
N SER A 35 10.30 7.63 1.87
CA SER A 35 9.41 8.70 1.44
C SER A 35 8.14 8.17 0.77
N ARG A 36 7.10 9.01 0.73
CA ARG A 36 5.79 8.74 0.13
C ARG A 36 5.35 9.95 -0.68
N SER A 37 4.84 9.72 -1.90
CA SER A 37 4.29 10.80 -2.74
C SER A 37 2.86 11.19 -2.34
N CYS A 38 2.37 12.30 -2.90
CA CYS A 38 0.95 12.61 -2.92
C CYS A 38 0.13 11.47 -3.58
N SER A 39 -1.12 11.33 -3.12
CA SER A 39 -2.04 10.32 -3.63
C SER A 39 -2.90 10.85 -4.77
N HIS A 40 -3.11 10.01 -5.78
CA HIS A 40 -3.98 10.26 -6.93
C HIS A 40 -4.89 9.05 -7.09
N ALA A 41 -6.21 9.25 -6.99
CA ALA A 41 -7.19 8.14 -6.93
C ALA A 41 -6.79 7.04 -5.93
N GLY A 42 -6.35 7.42 -4.72
CA GLY A 42 -5.92 6.47 -3.69
C GLY A 42 -4.53 5.85 -3.89
N VAL A 43 -3.93 5.92 -5.09
CA VAL A 43 -2.59 5.39 -5.37
C VAL A 43 -1.50 6.41 -5.06
N PHE A 44 -0.37 5.96 -4.53
CA PHE A 44 0.82 6.77 -4.33
C PHE A 44 2.08 5.91 -4.42
N HIS A 45 3.20 6.57 -4.73
CA HIS A 45 4.52 5.97 -4.77
C HIS A 45 5.16 5.94 -3.39
N VAL A 46 5.86 4.85 -3.06
CA VAL A 46 6.60 4.67 -1.81
C VAL A 46 8.02 4.21 -2.12
N GLU A 47 8.99 4.90 -1.54
CA GLU A 47 10.40 4.53 -1.61
C GLU A 47 10.77 3.69 -0.39
N GLY A 48 11.48 2.58 -0.62
CA GLY A 48 12.10 1.81 0.46
C GLY A 48 13.21 2.59 1.17
N GLU A 49 13.90 1.94 2.10
CA GLU A 49 14.98 2.55 2.89
C GLU A 49 16.08 3.17 2.00
N ALA A 50 16.38 2.52 0.87
CA ALA A 50 17.31 3.00 -0.13
C ALA A 50 16.65 3.12 -1.52
N ARG A 51 17.35 3.75 -2.46
CA ARG A 51 16.87 3.85 -3.84
C ARG A 51 16.83 2.46 -4.45
N TYR A 52 15.66 2.00 -4.87
CA TYR A 52 15.44 0.67 -5.41
C TYR A 52 15.97 -0.40 -4.45
N SER A 53 15.18 -0.71 -3.43
CA SER A 53 15.56 -1.67 -2.38
C SER A 53 14.46 -2.67 -2.05
N LEU A 54 13.33 -2.65 -2.76
CA LEU A 54 12.19 -3.52 -2.50
C LEU A 54 12.08 -4.56 -3.60
N THR A 55 12.07 -5.84 -3.23
CA THR A 55 11.56 -6.92 -4.08
C THR A 55 10.02 -6.88 -4.10
N LEU A 56 9.36 -7.67 -4.96
CA LEU A 56 7.89 -7.70 -4.98
C LEU A 56 7.30 -8.08 -3.61
N ASP A 57 7.88 -9.06 -2.93
CA ASP A 57 7.44 -9.51 -1.60
C ASP A 57 7.63 -8.42 -0.55
N MET A 58 8.78 -7.73 -0.58
CA MET A 58 9.03 -6.59 0.30
C MET A 58 8.07 -5.42 0.04
N ALA A 59 7.78 -5.12 -1.24
CA ALA A 59 6.83 -4.08 -1.63
C ALA A 59 5.41 -4.38 -1.11
N LYS A 60 4.95 -5.64 -1.23
CA LYS A 60 3.66 -6.08 -0.67
C LYS A 60 3.61 -5.90 0.84
N LYS A 61 4.62 -6.44 1.56
CA LYS A 61 4.73 -6.31 3.02
C LYS A 61 4.80 -4.86 3.48
N LEU A 62 5.47 -3.98 2.72
CA LEU A 62 5.55 -2.56 3.02
C LEU A 62 4.19 -1.86 2.89
N CYS A 63 3.43 -2.16 1.84
CA CYS A 63 2.06 -1.62 1.75
C CYS A 63 1.19 -2.20 2.89
N ASP A 64 1.28 -3.50 3.16
CA ASP A 64 0.48 -4.15 4.20
C ASP A 64 0.79 -3.61 5.61
N SER A 65 2.06 -3.29 5.92
CA SER A 65 2.46 -2.71 7.20
C SER A 65 1.89 -1.30 7.43
N LEU A 66 1.55 -0.60 6.33
CA LEU A 66 0.87 0.69 6.35
C LEU A 66 -0.67 0.55 6.41
N GLY A 67 -1.20 -0.68 6.51
CA GLY A 67 -2.64 -0.96 6.57
C GLY A 67 -3.36 -0.72 5.22
N ILE A 68 -2.62 -0.83 4.12
CA ILE A 68 -3.09 -0.57 2.75
C ILE A 68 -2.61 -1.70 1.85
N THR A 69 -3.00 -1.69 0.57
CA THR A 69 -2.65 -2.77 -0.36
C THR A 69 -1.69 -2.29 -1.45
N ILE A 70 -0.91 -3.20 -2.04
CA ILE A 70 -0.18 -2.89 -3.27
C ILE A 70 -1.17 -2.57 -4.41
N ALA A 71 -0.86 -1.57 -5.22
CA ALA A 71 -1.79 -1.08 -6.26
C ALA A 71 -1.97 -2.10 -7.39
N SER A 72 -3.19 -2.22 -7.90
CA SER A 72 -3.51 -3.01 -9.10
C SER A 72 -3.16 -2.26 -10.39
N ARG A 73 -3.14 -2.99 -11.51
CA ARG A 73 -2.92 -2.40 -12.84
C ARG A 73 -3.99 -1.35 -13.16
N GLU A 74 -5.25 -1.64 -12.85
CA GLU A 74 -6.40 -0.77 -13.12
C GLU A 74 -6.30 0.52 -12.29
N GLN A 75 -5.96 0.38 -11.00
CA GLN A 75 -5.75 1.53 -10.11
C GLN A 75 -4.61 2.43 -10.57
N ILE A 76 -3.53 1.86 -11.12
CA ILE A 76 -2.41 2.62 -11.68
C ILE A 76 -2.83 3.44 -12.90
N ILE A 77 -3.61 2.84 -13.79
CA ILE A 77 -4.14 3.52 -14.98
C ILE A 77 -5.04 4.69 -14.56
N GLU A 78 -5.92 4.46 -13.58
CA GLU A 78 -6.78 5.52 -13.05
C GLU A 78 -5.98 6.64 -12.37
N ALA A 79 -5.00 6.28 -11.53
CA ALA A 79 -4.15 7.26 -10.87
C ALA A 79 -3.34 8.11 -11.84
N HIS A 80 -2.84 7.50 -12.93
CA HIS A 80 -2.22 8.24 -14.04
C HIS A 80 -3.24 9.17 -14.70
N ALA A 81 -4.46 8.74 -14.97
CA ALA A 81 -5.50 9.63 -15.50
C ALA A 81 -5.81 10.82 -14.56
N LYS A 82 -5.55 10.67 -13.24
CA LYS A 82 -5.66 11.75 -12.24
C LYS A 82 -4.38 12.56 -12.04
N GLY A 83 -3.32 12.32 -12.80
CA GLY A 83 -2.10 13.13 -12.78
C GLY A 83 -0.90 12.50 -12.08
N LEU A 84 -0.98 11.24 -11.63
CA LEU A 84 0.19 10.56 -11.07
C LEU A 84 1.30 10.44 -12.13
N GLU A 85 2.49 10.92 -11.81
CA GLU A 85 3.72 10.64 -12.55
C GLU A 85 4.89 10.30 -11.62
N THR A 86 5.80 9.49 -12.12
CA THR A 86 7.07 9.15 -11.50
C THR A 86 8.18 9.15 -12.54
N CYS A 87 9.44 9.25 -12.10
CA CYS A 87 10.61 8.90 -12.91
C CYS A 87 11.38 7.74 -12.25
N ARG A 88 10.60 6.83 -11.64
CA ARG A 88 11.09 5.68 -10.90
C ARG A 88 10.15 4.51 -11.13
N TYR A 89 10.73 3.32 -11.26
CA TYR A 89 9.99 2.08 -11.39
C TYR A 89 9.50 1.60 -10.03
N GLY A 90 8.24 1.21 -9.96
CA GLY A 90 7.63 0.65 -8.75
C GLY A 90 6.85 -0.63 -9.03
N TRP A 91 6.82 -1.52 -8.05
CA TRP A 91 6.05 -2.76 -8.06
C TRP A 91 4.54 -2.53 -7.99
N ILE A 92 3.80 -3.39 -8.69
CA ILE A 92 2.33 -3.48 -8.65
C ILE A 92 1.87 -4.92 -8.41
N SER A 93 0.59 -5.12 -8.07
CA SER A 93 0.06 -6.36 -7.48
C SER A 93 0.29 -7.63 -8.31
N ASN A 94 0.27 -7.50 -9.64
CA ASN A 94 0.45 -8.61 -10.59
C ASN A 94 1.92 -8.99 -10.84
N GLY A 95 2.87 -8.38 -10.12
CA GLY A 95 4.29 -8.66 -10.26
C GLY A 95 4.95 -8.02 -11.47
N ASN A 96 4.28 -7.08 -12.14
CA ASN A 96 4.97 -6.17 -13.04
C ASN A 96 5.55 -4.99 -12.26
N THR A 97 6.53 -4.32 -12.85
CA THR A 97 6.89 -2.96 -12.46
C THR A 97 6.27 -1.96 -13.43
N THR A 98 6.10 -0.72 -12.97
CA THR A 98 5.60 0.35 -13.82
C THR A 98 6.27 1.69 -13.54
N ILE A 99 6.26 2.55 -14.56
CA ILE A 99 6.68 3.94 -14.52
C ILE A 99 5.61 4.77 -15.25
N LEU A 100 5.25 5.91 -14.67
CA LEU A 100 4.12 6.71 -15.11
C LEU A 100 4.61 8.09 -15.53
N ARG A 101 4.35 8.54 -16.75
CA ARG A 101 4.79 9.87 -17.25
C ARG A 101 3.60 10.69 -17.71
N GLN A 102 3.36 11.83 -17.07
CA GLN A 102 2.46 12.88 -17.61
C GLN A 102 3.17 13.73 -18.65
N LYS A 103 4.43 14.08 -18.37
CA LYS A 103 5.25 14.96 -19.20
C LYS A 103 6.47 14.20 -19.72
N ALA A 104 6.83 14.48 -20.96
CA ALA A 104 8.07 13.97 -21.54
C ALA A 104 9.27 14.47 -20.72
N HIS A 105 10.23 13.60 -20.44
CA HIS A 105 11.46 13.98 -19.76
C HIS A 105 12.63 13.12 -20.23
N VAL A 106 13.76 13.74 -20.55
CA VAL A 106 14.93 13.07 -21.18
C VAL A 106 15.49 11.92 -20.35
N ASN A 107 15.42 12.01 -19.02
CA ASN A 107 15.91 10.97 -18.11
C ASN A 107 14.87 9.88 -17.77
N CYS A 108 13.65 9.96 -18.34
CA CYS A 108 12.54 9.08 -17.96
C CYS A 108 11.92 8.46 -19.22
N VAL A 109 12.09 7.14 -19.38
CA VAL A 109 11.46 6.36 -20.46
C VAL A 109 11.69 6.98 -21.85
N ASN A 110 12.94 7.33 -22.18
CA ASN A 110 13.33 7.89 -23.48
C ASN A 110 12.42 9.04 -23.96
N ASN A 111 12.07 9.97 -23.05
CA ASN A 111 11.25 11.14 -23.35
C ASN A 111 9.81 10.81 -23.80
N MET A 112 9.28 9.64 -23.43
CA MET A 112 7.91 9.22 -23.73
C MET A 112 6.92 9.57 -22.60
N THR A 113 5.63 9.57 -22.92
CA THR A 113 4.51 9.76 -21.98
C THR A 113 3.61 8.53 -21.96
N GLY A 114 2.90 8.32 -20.84
CA GLY A 114 2.00 7.19 -20.65
C GLY A 114 2.37 6.30 -19.45
N VAL A 115 1.77 5.11 -19.42
CA VAL A 115 2.00 4.09 -18.39
C VAL A 115 2.71 2.91 -19.03
N PHE A 116 3.89 2.57 -18.50
CA PHE A 116 4.74 1.52 -19.07
C PHE A 116 4.85 0.38 -18.08
N PHE A 117 4.37 -0.81 -18.47
CA PHE A 117 4.43 -2.01 -17.64
C PHE A 117 5.57 -2.92 -18.10
N HIS A 118 6.39 -3.39 -17.17
CA HIS A 118 7.52 -4.26 -17.46
C HIS A 118 7.42 -5.54 -16.63
N GLN A 119 7.64 -6.68 -17.28
CA GLN A 119 7.83 -7.94 -16.60
C GLN A 119 9.32 -8.11 -16.31
N VAL A 120 9.65 -8.37 -15.05
CA VAL A 120 11.02 -8.52 -14.55
C VAL A 120 11.03 -9.61 -13.49
N SER A 121 12.19 -10.12 -13.10
CA SER A 121 12.29 -11.11 -12.02
C SER A 121 11.83 -10.50 -10.69
N LEU A 122 11.13 -11.28 -9.85
CA LEU A 122 10.47 -10.81 -8.64
C LEU A 122 11.44 -10.33 -7.55
N GLU A 123 12.70 -10.74 -7.69
CA GLU A 123 13.84 -10.44 -6.83
C GLU A 123 14.53 -9.13 -7.21
N GLN A 124 14.16 -8.52 -8.34
CA GLN A 124 14.74 -7.24 -8.75
C GLN A 124 14.35 -6.12 -7.79
N PRO A 125 15.27 -5.22 -7.43
CA PRO A 125 14.98 -4.18 -6.48
C PRO A 125 14.36 -2.97 -7.19
N PHE A 126 13.22 -2.50 -6.67
CA PHE A 126 12.50 -1.33 -7.15
C PHE A 126 11.83 -0.59 -5.98
N ASP A 127 10.96 0.37 -6.29
CA ASP A 127 10.05 1.00 -5.33
C ASP A 127 8.70 0.28 -5.32
N ALA A 128 7.68 0.86 -4.68
CA ALA A 128 6.33 0.30 -4.65
C ALA A 128 5.27 1.36 -5.00
N PHE A 129 4.17 0.91 -5.61
CA PHE A 129 2.93 1.67 -5.62
C PHE A 129 1.93 1.03 -4.66
N CYS A 130 1.48 1.80 -3.67
CA CYS A 130 0.45 1.37 -2.75
C CYS A 130 -0.86 2.10 -3.03
N PHE A 131 -1.97 1.49 -2.65
CA PHE A 131 -3.32 1.99 -2.84
C PHE A 131 -4.07 2.02 -1.50
N ASN A 132 -4.65 3.17 -1.18
CA ASN A 132 -5.51 3.34 -0.01
C ASN A 132 -6.95 3.67 -0.45
N ALA A 133 -7.85 2.69 -0.30
CA ALA A 133 -9.28 2.84 -0.60
C ALA A 133 -9.95 3.95 0.22
N SER A 134 -9.45 4.25 1.43
CA SER A 134 -10.02 5.31 2.28
C SER A 134 -9.76 6.71 1.73
N GLY A 135 -8.75 6.86 0.86
CA GLY A 135 -8.44 8.13 0.20
C GLY A 135 -9.49 8.55 -0.82
N GLU A 136 -10.17 7.60 -1.48
CA GLU A 136 -11.28 7.88 -2.40
C GLU A 136 -12.52 8.40 -1.66
N PHE A 137 -12.79 7.88 -0.47
CA PHE A 137 -13.99 8.23 0.28
C PHE A 137 -14.05 9.72 0.64
N LEU A 138 -12.90 10.35 0.89
CA LEU A 138 -12.83 11.78 1.19
C LEU A 138 -13.13 12.67 -0.03
N PHE A 139 -12.83 12.22 -1.25
CA PHE A 139 -13.17 12.98 -2.47
C PHE A 139 -14.66 12.84 -2.83
N PHE A 140 -15.25 11.66 -2.66
CA PHE A 140 -16.69 11.46 -2.84
C PHE A 140 -17.51 12.27 -1.84
N HIS A 141 -17.05 12.41 -0.59
CA HIS A 141 -17.74 13.22 0.42
C HIS A 141 -17.54 14.74 0.26
N SER A 142 -16.46 15.20 -0.37
CA SER A 142 -16.24 16.63 -0.62
C SER A 142 -17.04 17.15 -1.82
N SER A 143 -17.36 16.29 -2.78
CA SER A 143 -18.09 16.65 -4.00
C SER A 143 -19.57 16.25 -4.01
N TYR A 144 -20.01 15.37 -3.10
CA TYR A 144 -21.43 15.05 -2.93
C TYR A 144 -22.03 15.80 -1.72
N SER A 145 -22.52 17.02 -1.96
CA SER A 145 -23.59 17.57 -1.13
C SER A 145 -24.89 16.87 -1.56
N PRO A 146 -25.53 16.03 -0.73
CA PRO A 146 -26.83 15.49 -1.09
C PRO A 146 -27.80 16.68 -1.12
N GLY A 147 -28.28 17.05 -2.32
CA GLY A 147 -29.41 17.97 -2.44
C GLY A 147 -30.63 17.40 -1.66
N PRO A 148 -31.53 18.26 -1.18
CA PRO A 148 -32.72 17.81 -0.45
C PRO A 148 -33.58 16.95 -1.38
N GLY A 149 -33.60 15.63 -1.13
CA GLY A 149 -34.40 14.69 -1.92
C GLY A 149 -33.82 13.29 -2.11
N PHE A 150 -32.55 13.04 -1.74
CA PHE A 150 -31.99 11.68 -1.85
C PHE A 150 -32.33 10.81 -0.62
N PRO A 151 -32.82 9.57 -0.82
CA PRO A 151 -32.96 8.62 0.28
C PRO A 151 -31.59 8.32 0.89
N LYS A 152 -31.48 8.40 2.23
CA LYS A 152 -30.25 8.01 2.93
C LYS A 152 -29.92 6.56 2.60
N LEU A 153 -28.72 6.31 2.09
CA LEU A 153 -28.20 4.95 1.93
C LEU A 153 -27.97 4.36 3.34
N THR A 154 -28.92 3.59 3.84
CA THR A 154 -28.75 2.84 5.09
C THR A 154 -27.77 1.70 4.85
N ARG A 155 -26.70 1.69 5.65
CA ARG A 155 -25.72 0.60 5.75
C ARG A 155 -26.47 -0.75 5.88
N PRO A 156 -26.27 -1.73 4.98
CA PRO A 156 -26.84 -3.06 5.17
C PRO A 156 -26.13 -3.73 6.35
N THR A 157 -26.82 -3.92 7.46
CA THR A 157 -26.28 -4.55 8.67
C THR A 157 -26.47 -6.06 8.67
N ASN A 158 -26.38 -6.74 7.53
CA ASN A 158 -26.56 -8.21 7.53
C ASN A 158 -25.49 -8.94 6.74
N THR A 159 -24.53 -9.49 7.48
CA THR A 159 -23.63 -10.56 7.09
C THR A 159 -24.43 -11.83 6.83
N LYS A 160 -24.90 -12.03 5.59
CA LYS A 160 -25.12 -13.34 4.93
C LYS A 160 -25.89 -13.17 3.60
N LEU A 161 -25.14 -13.07 2.49
CA LEU A 161 -25.27 -13.79 1.20
C LEU A 161 -24.53 -13.03 0.08
N PRO A 162 -24.13 -13.70 -1.02
CA PRO A 162 -22.96 -13.33 -1.80
C PRO A 162 -23.20 -12.12 -2.71
N MET A 163 -22.09 -11.40 -2.96
CA MET A 163 -21.90 -10.53 -4.12
C MET A 163 -22.48 -11.21 -5.36
N PHE A 164 -23.55 -10.68 -5.94
CA PHE A 164 -23.88 -10.68 -7.38
C PHE A 164 -25.31 -10.14 -7.51
N PHE A 165 -25.50 -9.18 -8.43
CA PHE A 165 -26.75 -8.51 -8.81
C PHE A 165 -27.23 -7.33 -7.96
N ALA A 166 -26.76 -6.13 -8.33
CA ALA A 166 -27.62 -4.95 -8.29
C ALA A 166 -28.39 -4.89 -9.63
N ILE A 167 -29.67 -5.24 -9.61
CA ILE A 167 -30.57 -4.99 -10.74
C ILE A 167 -31.04 -3.54 -10.62
N VAL A 168 -30.62 -2.70 -11.57
CA VAL A 168 -31.18 -1.35 -11.75
C VAL A 168 -32.59 -1.52 -12.31
N THR A 169 -33.62 -1.23 -11.52
CA THR A 169 -34.98 -1.05 -12.04
C THR A 169 -35.22 0.44 -12.26
N ASN A 170 -35.53 0.78 -13.51
CA ASN A 170 -35.87 2.13 -13.96
C ASN A 170 -37.38 2.29 -13.79
N LYS A 171 -37.84 3.39 -13.17
CA LYS A 171 -39.24 3.81 -13.20
C LYS A 171 -39.29 5.31 -13.46
#